data_AF-A0A847Y8U2-F1
#
_entry.id   AF-A0A847Y8U2-F1
#
_cell.length_a   1.000
_cell.length_b   1.000
_cell.length_c   1.000
_cell.angle_alpha   90.00
_cell.angle_beta   90.00
_cell.angle_gamma   90.00
#
_symmetry.space_group_name_H-M   'P 1'
#
loop_
_entity.id
_entity.type
_entity.pdbx_description
1 polymer ?
#
loop_
_entity_poly.entity_id
_entity_poly.type
_entity_poly.pdbx_seq_one_letter_code
_entity_poly.pdbx_strand_id
1 'polypeptide(L)'
;MKSGLAQTQLSGLGELIKNLLNFKFLLIHWKYVLGMICYATSFLTWMFLLSKQALSMIYPLTVGIIYALIMISSVVFFHEQFTVYKIIGVVLIGLGILLLLK
;
A
#
# COMPACT_ATOMS: atom_id res chain seq x y z
N MET A 1 -18.69 19.27 35.87
CA MET A 1 -19.13 18.08 35.10
C MET A 1 -18.42 17.91 33.73
N LYS A 2 -17.41 18.71 33.35
CA LYS A 2 -16.64 18.53 32.10
C LYS A 2 -15.28 17.84 32.26
N SER A 3 -14.73 17.73 33.47
CA SER A 3 -13.40 17.12 33.69
C SER A 3 -13.42 15.58 33.81
N GLY A 4 -14.57 14.97 34.08
CA GLY A 4 -14.69 13.50 34.19
C GLY A 4 -14.60 12.77 32.84
N LEU A 5 -15.10 13.37 31.75
CA LEU A 5 -15.07 12.77 30.41
C LEU A 5 -13.66 12.72 29.81
N ALA A 6 -12.81 13.69 30.14
CA ALA A 6 -11.41 13.71 29.69
C ALA A 6 -10.59 12.58 30.34
N GLN A 7 -10.90 12.23 31.60
CA GLN A 7 -10.17 11.20 32.34
C GLN A 7 -10.52 9.78 31.85
N THR A 8 -11.77 9.53 31.46
CA THR A 8 -12.20 8.25 30.85
C THR A 8 -11.69 8.06 29.43
N GLN A 9 -11.53 9.15 28.66
CA GLN A 9 -10.93 9.13 27.33
C GLN A 9 -9.41 8.85 27.41
N LEU A 10 -8.73 9.46 28.38
CA LEU A 10 -7.29 9.28 28.57
C LEU A 10 -6.93 7.89 29.08
N SER A 11 -7.76 7.30 29.97
CA SER A 11 -7.59 5.91 30.41
C SER A 11 -7.90 4.92 29.28
N GLY A 12 -8.94 5.18 28.47
CA GLY A 12 -9.28 4.38 27.30
C GLY A 12 -8.16 4.36 26.25
N LEU A 13 -7.56 5.52 25.95
CA LEU A 13 -6.40 5.59 25.05
C LEU A 13 -5.20 4.80 25.60
N GLY A 14 -4.97 4.87 26.91
CA GLY A 14 -3.91 4.12 27.59
C GLY A 14 -4.10 2.60 27.52
N GLU A 15 -5.33 2.10 27.65
CA GLU A 15 -5.63 0.68 27.49
C GLU A 15 -5.52 0.22 26.03
N LEU A 16 -5.95 1.05 25.07
CA LEU A 16 -5.78 0.75 23.65
C LEU A 16 -4.30 0.64 23.26
N ILE A 17 -3.45 1.57 23.74
CA ILE A 17 -2.00 1.52 23.49
C ILE A 17 -1.38 0.27 24.14
N LYS A 18 -1.78 -0.07 25.37
CA LYS A 18 -1.31 -1.30 26.04
C LYS A 18 -1.71 -2.56 25.30
N ASN A 19 -2.94 -2.63 24.79
CA ASN A 19 -3.41 -3.78 24.00
C ASN A 19 -2.74 -3.85 22.62
N LEU A 20 -2.46 -2.70 21.99
CA LEU A 20 -1.74 -2.63 20.72
C LEU A 20 -0.27 -3.06 20.87
N LEU A 21 0.38 -2.69 21.97
CA LEU A 21 1.76 -3.09 22.30
C LEU A 21 1.87 -4.49 22.92
N ASN A 22 0.75 -5.18 23.14
CA ASN A 22 0.78 -6.52 23.71
C ASN A 22 1.26 -7.53 22.66
N PHE A 23 2.47 -8.07 22.85
CA PHE A 23 3.09 -9.04 21.93
C PHE A 23 2.19 -10.25 21.60
N LYS A 24 1.34 -10.70 22.54
CA LYS A 24 0.38 -11.78 22.30
C LYS A 24 -0.72 -11.39 21.31
N PHE A 25 -1.22 -10.16 21.38
CA PHE A 25 -2.21 -9.62 20.45
C PHE A 25 -1.61 -9.44 19.05
N LEU A 26 -0.37 -8.97 18.99
CA LEU A 26 0.41 -8.81 17.75
C LEU A 26 0.63 -10.16 17.02
N LEU A 27 0.91 -11.22 17.77
CA LEU A 27 1.08 -12.58 17.22
C LEU A 27 -0.24 -13.24 16.79
N ILE A 28 -1.36 -12.98 17.50
CA ILE A 28 -2.69 -13.47 17.10
C ILE A 28 -3.15 -12.84 15.78
N HIS A 29 -2.77 -11.59 15.54
CA HIS A 29 -3.12 -10.79 14.37
C HIS A 29 -1.97 -10.70 13.35
N TRP A 30 -1.24 -11.80 13.14
CA TRP A 30 -0.05 -11.85 12.28
C TRP A 30 -0.28 -11.24 10.87
N LYS A 31 -1.48 -11.39 10.30
CA LYS A 31 -1.85 -10.81 8.99
C LYS A 31 -1.78 -9.28 8.98
N TYR A 32 -2.15 -8.64 10.08
CA TYR A 32 -2.10 -7.18 10.23
C TYR A 32 -0.65 -6.70 10.34
N VAL A 33 0.16 -7.40 11.11
CA VAL A 33 1.60 -7.12 11.25
C VAL A 33 2.30 -7.26 9.90
N LEU A 34 2.02 -8.33 9.16
CA LEU A 34 2.56 -8.55 7.83
C LEU A 34 2.17 -7.42 6.86
N GLY A 35 0.91 -6.99 6.88
CA GLY A 35 0.45 -5.84 6.09
C GLY A 35 1.16 -4.54 6.48
N MET A 36 1.38 -4.32 7.78
CA MET A 36 2.07 -3.14 8.29
C MET A 36 3.55 -3.10 7.87
N ILE A 37 4.24 -4.25 7.94
CA ILE A 37 5.62 -4.39 7.45
C ILE A 37 5.67 -4.17 5.94
N CYS A 38 4.76 -4.77 5.18
CA CYS A 38 4.68 -4.60 3.72
C CYS A 38 4.43 -3.14 3.32
N TYR A 39 3.56 -2.44 4.03
CA TYR A 39 3.32 -1.01 3.80
C TYR A 39 4.55 -0.17 4.13
N ALA A 40 5.21 -0.45 5.26
CA ALA A 40 6.43 0.24 5.65
C ALA A 40 7.54 0.04 4.61
N THR A 41 7.75 -1.18 4.10
CA THR A 41 8.75 -1.44 3.05
C THR A 41 8.37 -0.79 1.72
N SER A 42 7.09 -0.80 1.34
CA SER A 42 6.60 -0.07 0.15
C SER A 42 6.88 1.42 0.25
N PHE A 43 6.63 2.02 1.42
CA PHE A 43 6.87 3.44 1.66
C PHE A 43 8.37 3.79 1.62
N LEU A 44 9.22 2.96 2.23
CA LEU A 44 10.68 3.14 2.16
C LEU A 44 11.21 3.02 0.73
N THR A 45 10.70 2.04 -0.01
CA THR A 45 11.05 1.84 -1.43
C THR A 45 10.64 3.07 -2.26
N TRP A 46 9.45 3.62 -2.02
CA TRP A 46 8.99 4.85 -2.66
C TRP A 46 9.92 6.03 -2.36
N MET A 47 10.28 6.25 -1.09
CA MET A 47 11.22 7.31 -0.73
C MET A 47 12.60 7.13 -1.36
N PHE A 48 13.09 5.89 -1.43
CA PHE A 48 14.37 5.59 -2.07
C PHE A 48 14.34 5.91 -3.57
N LEU A 49 13.27 5.54 -4.28
CA LEU A 49 13.03 5.91 -5.68
C LEU A 49 13.04 7.43 -5.84
N LEU A 50 12.25 8.14 -5.03
CA LEU A 50 12.12 9.61 -5.09
C LEU A 50 13.44 10.34 -4.85
N SER A 51 14.32 9.77 -4.04
CA SER A 51 15.64 10.34 -3.78
C SER A 51 16.61 10.21 -4.96
N LYS A 52 16.36 9.31 -5.92
CA LYS A 52 17.33 8.95 -6.97
C LYS A 52 17.02 9.56 -8.33
N GLN A 53 15.75 9.79 -8.68
CA GLN A 53 15.40 10.35 -10.00
C GLN A 53 14.28 11.40 -9.95
N ALA A 54 14.06 12.05 -11.08
CA ALA A 54 13.01 13.05 -11.23
C ALA A 54 11.61 12.43 -11.03
N LEU A 55 10.79 13.07 -10.19
CA LEU A 55 9.42 12.66 -9.89
C LEU A 55 8.58 12.36 -11.14
N SER A 56 8.79 13.16 -12.19
CA SER A 56 8.08 13.08 -13.47
C SER A 56 8.29 11.75 -14.22
N MET A 57 9.43 11.08 -14.02
CA MET A 57 9.76 9.81 -14.68
C MET A 57 9.41 8.60 -13.82
N ILE A 58 9.70 8.66 -12.51
CA ILE A 58 9.45 7.55 -11.59
C ILE A 58 7.95 7.31 -11.38
N TYR A 59 7.15 8.37 -11.30
CA TYR A 59 5.75 8.23 -10.97
C TYR A 59 4.97 7.41 -12.02
N PRO A 60 5.03 7.74 -13.33
CA PRO A 60 4.39 6.93 -14.38
C PRO A 60 4.92 5.49 -14.42
N LEU A 61 6.23 5.29 -14.28
CA LEU A 61 6.86 3.97 -14.29
C LEU A 61 6.32 3.08 -13.15
N THR A 62 6.29 3.62 -11.93
CA THR A 62 5.88 2.87 -10.73
C THR A 62 4.39 2.51 -10.82
N VAL A 63 3.54 3.46 -11.22
CA VAL A 63 2.09 3.22 -11.37
C VAL A 63 1.81 2.19 -12.47
N GLY A 64 2.52 2.23 -13.60
CA GLY A 64 2.36 1.25 -14.68
C GLY A 64 2.73 -0.17 -14.24
N ILE A 65 3.86 -0.34 -13.56
CA ILE A 65 4.31 -1.64 -13.04
C ILE A 65 3.31 -2.17 -12.01
N ILE A 66 2.86 -1.33 -11.07
CA ILE A 66 1.87 -1.71 -10.06
C ILE A 66 0.57 -2.15 -10.72
N TYR A 67 0.08 -1.41 -11.72
CA TYR A 67 -1.17 -1.74 -12.40
C TYR A 67 -1.09 -3.06 -13.18
N ALA A 68 0.04 -3.31 -13.86
CA ALA A 68 0.29 -4.60 -14.52
C ALA A 68 0.36 -5.76 -13.52
N LEU A 69 1.04 -5.58 -12.39
CA LEU A 69 1.11 -6.56 -11.30
C LEU A 69 -0.26 -6.85 -10.68
N ILE A 70 -1.08 -5.81 -10.46
CA ILE A 70 -2.46 -5.96 -9.98
C ILE A 70 -3.28 -6.76 -10.98
N MET A 71 -3.19 -6.45 -12.27
CA MET A 71 -3.91 -7.20 -13.31
C MET A 71 -3.53 -8.69 -13.30
N ILE A 72 -2.23 -9.00 -13.27
CA ILE A 72 -1.73 -10.38 -13.20
C ILE A 72 -2.23 -11.07 -11.92
N SER A 73 -2.13 -10.38 -10.78
CA SER A 73 -2.59 -10.89 -9.49
C SER A 73 -4.10 -11.14 -9.48
N SER A 74 -4.90 -10.24 -10.07
CA SER A 74 -6.34 -10.41 -10.19
C SER A 74 -6.72 -11.61 -11.06
N VAL A 75 -6.02 -11.86 -12.17
CA VAL A 75 -6.23 -13.05 -13.00
C VAL A 75 -5.90 -14.32 -12.20
N VAL A 76 -4.77 -14.35 -11.49
CA VAL A 76 -4.28 -15.56 -10.80
C VAL A 76 -5.07 -15.86 -9.53
N PHE A 77 -5.38 -14.85 -8.71
CA PHE A 77 -6.04 -15.06 -7.41
C PHE A 77 -7.57 -15.07 -7.53
N PHE A 78 -8.14 -14.16 -8.31
CA PHE A 78 -9.59 -13.98 -8.40
C PHE A 78 -10.21 -14.65 -9.62
N HIS A 79 -9.39 -15.17 -10.55
CA HIS A 79 -9.83 -15.85 -11.78
C HIS A 79 -10.83 -15.01 -12.59
N GLU A 80 -10.74 -13.69 -12.49
CA GLU A 80 -11.64 -12.79 -13.19
C GLU A 80 -11.36 -12.81 -14.71
N GLN A 81 -12.45 -12.83 -15.49
CA GLN A 81 -12.39 -12.70 -16.94
C GLN A 81 -12.02 -11.25 -17.28
N PHE A 82 -10.76 -11.01 -17.62
CA PHE A 82 -10.33 -9.70 -18.10
C PHE A 82 -10.79 -9.48 -19.54
N THR A 83 -11.53 -8.41 -19.77
CA THR A 83 -11.93 -7.99 -21.12
C THR A 83 -10.71 -7.55 -21.92
N VAL A 84 -10.67 -7.84 -23.22
CA VAL A 84 -9.58 -7.47 -24.16
C VAL A 84 -9.19 -5.98 -24.05
N TYR A 85 -10.16 -5.10 -23.79
CA TYR A 85 -9.93 -3.67 -23.60
C TYR A 85 -8.97 -3.34 -22.43
N LYS A 86 -9.00 -4.12 -21.34
CA LYS A 86 -8.08 -3.91 -20.21
C LYS A 86 -6.63 -4.23 -20.60
N ILE A 87 -6.43 -5.28 -21.39
CA ILE A 87 -5.11 -5.66 -21.91
C ILE A 87 -4.57 -4.57 -22.84
N ILE A 88 -5.39 -4.07 -23.76
CA ILE A 88 -5.03 -2.94 -24.64
C ILE A 88 -4.66 -1.71 -23.81
N GLY A 89 -5.41 -1.40 -22.74
CA GLY A 89 -5.11 -0.32 -21.83
C GLY A 89 -3.73 -0.45 -21.15
N VAL A 90 -3.38 -1.65 -20.68
CA VAL A 90 -2.05 -1.91 -20.08
C VAL A 90 -0.93 -1.71 -21.09
N VAL A 91 -1.11 -2.19 -22.32
CA VAL A 91 -0.13 -1.98 -23.40
C VAL A 91 0.02 -0.48 -23.70
N LEU A 92 -1.08 0.28 -23.74
CA LEU A 92 -1.04 1.73 -23.93
C LEU A 92 -0.31 2.47 -22.80
N ILE A 93 -0.55 2.08 -21.54
CA ILE A 93 0.16 2.63 -20.39
C ILE A 93 1.66 2.35 -20.51
N GLY A 94 2.04 1.12 -20.88
CA GLY A 94 3.43 0.74 -21.13
C GLY A 94 4.08 1.58 -22.23
N LEU A 95 3.40 1.78 -23.35
CA LEU A 95 3.87 2.63 -24.44
C LEU A 95 4.01 4.10 -24.00
N GLY A 96 3.06 4.62 -23.22
CA GLY A 96 3.15 5.98 -22.67
C GLY A 96 4.36 6.17 -21.75
N ILE A 97 4.68 5.15 -20.94
CA ILE A 97 5.87 5.15 -20.08
C ILE A 97 7.16 5.11 -20.93
N LEU A 98 7.21 4.30 -21.98
CA LEU A 98 8.36 4.24 -22.90
C LEU A 98 8.62 5.58 -23.59
N LEU A 99 7.56 6.32 -23.95
CA LEU A 99 7.69 7.68 -24.50
C LEU A 99 8.23 8.68 -23.48
N LEU A 100 7.87 8.55 -22.20
CA LEU A 100 8.39 9.41 -21.13
C LEU A 100 9.84 9.09 -20.74
N LEU A 101 10.29 7.86 -21.00
CA LEU A 101 11.66 7.43 -20.72
C LEU A 101 12.67 7.88 -21.78
N LYS A 102 12.20 8.30 -22.96
CA LYS A 102 13.03 8.71 -24.11
C LYS A 102 13.12 10.22 -24.21
#